data_AF-A0A6C2UR02-F1
#
_entry.id   AF-A0A6C2UR02-F1
#
_cell.length_a   1.000
_cell.length_b   1.000
_cell.length_c   1.000
_cell.angle_alpha   90.00
_cell.angle_beta   90.00
_cell.angle_gamma   90.00
#
_symmetry.space_group_name_H-M   'P 1'
#
loop_
_entity.id
_entity.type
_entity.pdbx_description
1 polymer ?
#
loop_
_entity_poly.entity_id
_entity_poly.type
_entity_poly.pdbx_seq_one_letter_code
_entity_poly.pdbx_strand_id
1 'polypeptide(L)'
;MKNVVAIIALVAVSAIAQEEVVQSGTPARLEAVNGKQVRVFLQSLVDGTVTFQAFKSDKNIPVPADKIRRFEFYPKYDAAALEQSFNSADYDAVLATLEPLMLDYAPYMTVSNNMQDAYCMMMEAYRAQGDFAKVRVCAEALAQSSGPKFVMLGQVNTALAAIAEGDFKAVESLREEIESEAASLYLQASAERAQGQPKVAMQTVVEIIAEHANDVQWMAPSELLSAELYLDMAMTNSAVSTARQVKNIYGGSNIAADANKLYIALGGESE
;
A
#
# COMPACT_ATOMS: atom_id res chain seq x y z
N MET A 1 -86.44 24.99 4.68
CA MET A 1 -85.08 25.57 4.74
C MET A 1 -84.40 24.97 5.96
N LYS A 2 -83.79 23.77 5.82
CA LYS A 2 -82.35 23.55 5.63
C LYS A 2 -81.49 24.45 6.53
N ASN A 3 -80.91 23.87 7.59
CA ASN A 3 -79.46 23.84 7.80
C ASN A 3 -79.10 22.79 8.85
N VAL A 4 -78.53 21.71 8.34
CA VAL A 4 -77.84 20.64 9.06
C VAL A 4 -76.42 21.14 9.33
N VAL A 5 -76.02 21.22 10.60
CA VAL A 5 -74.62 21.45 10.96
C VAL A 5 -73.96 20.09 11.15
N ALA A 6 -73.15 19.69 10.17
CA ALA A 6 -72.31 18.51 10.24
C ALA A 6 -71.01 18.85 10.99
N ILE A 7 -70.75 18.17 12.09
CA ILE A 7 -69.47 18.21 12.80
C ILE A 7 -68.51 17.29 12.02
N ILE A 8 -67.51 17.89 11.36
CA ILE A 8 -66.41 17.17 10.72
C ILE A 8 -65.41 16.81 11.82
N ALA A 9 -65.33 15.52 12.14
CA ALA A 9 -64.24 14.98 12.93
C ALA A 9 -62.97 14.96 12.06
N LEU A 10 -62.01 15.82 12.39
CA LEU A 10 -60.67 15.78 11.82
C LEU A 10 -59.96 14.53 12.37
N VAL A 11 -59.81 13.50 11.54
CA VAL A 11 -58.89 12.39 11.83
C VAL A 11 -57.48 12.91 11.60
N ALA A 12 -56.77 13.19 12.69
CA ALA A 12 -55.35 13.46 12.65
C ALA A 12 -54.63 12.17 12.25
N VAL A 13 -54.21 12.08 10.98
CA VAL A 13 -53.27 11.07 10.53
C VAL A 13 -51.92 11.47 11.11
N SER A 14 -51.53 10.85 12.22
CA SER A 14 -50.16 10.91 12.71
C SER A 14 -49.27 10.18 11.71
N ALA A 15 -48.62 10.96 10.84
CA ALA A 15 -47.47 10.49 10.07
C ALA A 15 -46.40 10.09 11.08
N ILE A 16 -46.18 8.79 11.24
CA ILE A 16 -44.99 8.28 11.90
C ILE A 16 -43.84 8.69 10.98
N ALA A 17 -43.08 9.71 11.38
CA ALA A 17 -41.81 10.00 10.75
C ALA A 17 -40.96 8.73 10.88
N GLN A 18 -40.70 8.07 9.75
CA GLN A 18 -39.69 7.02 9.70
C GLN A 18 -38.38 7.71 10.06
N GLU A 19 -37.87 7.46 11.27
CA GLU A 19 -36.52 7.89 11.65
C GLU A 19 -35.57 7.32 10.60
N GLU A 20 -34.95 8.23 9.84
CA GLU A 20 -34.00 7.87 8.82
C GLU A 20 -32.79 7.26 9.53
N VAL A 21 -32.54 5.97 9.32
CA VAL A 21 -31.45 5.26 9.98
C VAL A 21 -30.13 5.93 9.59
N VAL A 22 -29.52 6.66 10.52
CA VAL A 22 -28.22 7.30 10.33
C VAL A 22 -27.18 6.19 10.21
N GLN A 23 -26.61 6.02 9.02
CA GLN A 23 -25.53 5.07 8.77
C GLN A 23 -24.20 5.73 9.16
N SER A 24 -23.42 5.07 10.02
CA SER A 24 -22.06 5.49 10.39
C SER A 24 -21.03 4.52 9.83
N GLY A 25 -19.76 4.92 9.71
CA GLY A 25 -18.65 4.04 9.33
C GLY A 25 -18.29 4.06 7.84
N THR A 26 -17.33 3.21 7.46
CA THR A 26 -16.73 3.21 6.12
C THR A 26 -17.62 2.47 5.12
N PRO A 27 -18.17 3.14 4.09
CA PRO A 27 -19.04 2.49 3.12
C PRO A 27 -18.24 1.52 2.23
N ALA A 28 -18.75 0.31 2.08
CA ALA A 28 -18.14 -0.73 1.26
C ALA A 28 -19.19 -1.69 0.67
N ARG A 29 -18.80 -2.42 -0.38
CA ARG A 29 -19.44 -3.69 -0.74
C ARG A 29 -18.60 -4.83 -0.18
N LEU A 30 -19.22 -5.65 0.66
CA LEU A 30 -18.63 -6.86 1.23
C LEU A 30 -19.02 -8.04 0.35
N GLU A 31 -18.02 -8.79 -0.13
CA GLU A 31 -18.21 -10.11 -0.76
C GLU A 31 -17.80 -11.19 0.23
N ALA A 32 -18.72 -12.06 0.63
CA ALA A 32 -18.44 -13.19 1.51
C ALA A 32 -17.82 -14.36 0.72
N VAL A 33 -17.17 -15.29 1.42
CA VAL A 33 -16.55 -16.49 0.81
C VAL A 33 -17.53 -17.38 0.05
N ASN A 34 -18.83 -17.33 0.39
CA ASN A 34 -19.90 -18.02 -0.33
C ASN A 34 -20.44 -17.26 -1.55
N GLY A 35 -19.80 -16.16 -1.95
CA GLY A 35 -20.17 -15.33 -3.09
C GLY A 35 -21.31 -14.33 -2.83
N LYS A 36 -21.93 -14.34 -1.65
CA LYS A 36 -22.96 -13.34 -1.31
C LYS A 36 -22.33 -11.95 -1.20
N GLN A 37 -23.00 -10.97 -1.79
CA GLN A 37 -22.58 -9.57 -1.75
C GLN A 37 -23.61 -8.72 -1.02
N VAL A 38 -23.13 -7.80 -0.20
CA VAL A 38 -23.97 -6.88 0.58
C VAL A 38 -23.31 -5.52 0.69
N ARG A 39 -24.12 -4.45 0.64
CA ARG A 39 -23.69 -3.09 0.95
C ARG A 39 -23.68 -2.91 2.44
N VAL A 40 -22.55 -2.45 2.97
CA VAL A 40 -22.30 -2.34 4.40
C VAL A 40 -21.62 -1.03 4.73
N PHE A 41 -21.68 -0.66 6.00
CA PHE A 41 -20.82 0.35 6.59
C PHE A 41 -19.96 -0.33 7.65
N LEU A 42 -18.66 -0.40 7.39
CA LEU A 42 -17.71 -1.03 8.30
C LEU A 42 -17.51 -0.13 9.52
N GLN A 43 -17.57 -0.74 10.71
CA GLN A 43 -17.38 -0.04 11.97
C GLN A 43 -15.97 -0.26 12.53
N SER A 44 -15.47 -1.50 12.44
CA SER A 44 -14.16 -1.85 12.98
C SER A 44 -13.68 -3.20 12.44
N LEU A 45 -12.37 -3.41 12.52
CA LEU A 45 -11.72 -4.72 12.47
C LEU A 45 -10.87 -4.84 13.74
N VAL A 46 -11.22 -5.78 14.63
CA VAL A 46 -10.48 -6.03 15.87
C VAL A 46 -10.35 -7.53 16.05
N ASP A 47 -9.15 -8.03 16.35
CA ASP A 47 -8.86 -9.44 16.63
C ASP A 47 -9.46 -10.40 15.58
N GLY A 48 -9.28 -10.06 14.30
CA GLY A 48 -9.79 -10.86 13.18
C GLY A 48 -11.32 -10.85 13.01
N THR A 49 -12.04 -9.99 13.72
CA THR A 49 -13.49 -9.83 13.60
C THR A 49 -13.84 -8.48 12.98
N VAL A 50 -14.54 -8.52 11.84
CA VAL A 50 -15.13 -7.33 11.22
C VAL A 50 -16.50 -7.07 11.82
N THR A 51 -16.73 -5.85 12.29
CA THR A 51 -18.06 -5.38 12.66
C THR A 51 -18.58 -4.43 11.59
N PHE A 52 -19.79 -4.66 11.10
CA PHE A 52 -20.43 -3.79 10.11
C PHE A 52 -21.92 -3.59 10.37
N GLN A 53 -22.49 -2.55 9.76
CA GLN A 53 -23.92 -2.32 9.66
C GLN A 53 -24.38 -2.59 8.23
N ALA A 54 -25.45 -3.37 8.05
CA ALA A 54 -26.03 -3.57 6.73
C ALA A 54 -26.77 -2.30 6.29
N PHE A 55 -26.81 -2.03 4.98
CA PHE A 55 -27.52 -0.86 4.44
C PHE A 55 -28.96 -0.78 4.96
N LYS A 56 -29.34 0.38 5.52
CA LYS A 56 -30.64 0.65 6.19
C LYS A 56 -30.85 -0.13 7.49
N SER A 57 -29.78 -0.54 8.15
CA SER A 57 -29.78 -1.10 9.50
C SER A 57 -28.76 -0.37 10.37
N ASP A 58 -29.08 -0.15 11.63
CA ASP A 58 -28.19 0.34 12.69
C ASP A 58 -27.57 -0.82 13.50
N LYS A 59 -27.94 -2.06 13.18
CA LYS A 59 -27.48 -3.23 13.90
C LYS A 59 -26.04 -3.55 13.53
N ASN A 60 -25.18 -3.57 14.54
CA ASN A 60 -23.82 -4.08 14.41
C ASN A 60 -23.85 -5.61 14.25
N ILE A 61 -23.26 -6.09 13.16
CA ILE A 61 -23.15 -7.49 12.82
C ILE A 61 -21.66 -7.85 12.85
N PRO A 62 -21.20 -8.68 13.80
CA PRO A 62 -19.85 -9.20 13.83
C PRO A 62 -19.73 -10.40 12.87
N VAL A 63 -18.66 -10.42 12.08
CA VAL A 63 -18.31 -11.53 11.18
C VAL A 63 -16.80 -11.75 11.21
N PRO A 64 -16.31 -12.99 11.39
CA PRO A 64 -14.89 -13.30 11.27
C PRO A 64 -14.35 -12.92 9.89
N ALA A 65 -13.16 -12.30 9.85
CA ALA A 65 -12.53 -11.80 8.63
C ALA A 65 -12.28 -12.92 7.61
N ASP A 66 -12.00 -14.15 8.06
CA ASP A 66 -11.83 -15.34 7.21
C ASP A 66 -13.10 -15.75 6.44
N LYS A 67 -14.27 -15.21 6.80
CA LYS A 67 -15.54 -15.40 6.08
C LYS A 67 -15.78 -14.32 5.02
N ILE A 68 -14.91 -13.33 4.94
CA ILE A 68 -14.99 -12.23 3.98
C ILE A 68 -13.95 -12.49 2.89
N ARG A 69 -14.41 -12.54 1.65
CA ARG A 69 -13.53 -12.73 0.49
C ARG A 69 -12.83 -11.44 0.12
N ARG A 70 -13.57 -10.33 0.06
CA ARG A 70 -13.01 -9.00 -0.22
C ARG A 70 -13.96 -7.87 0.12
N PHE A 71 -13.39 -6.68 0.26
CA PHE A 71 -14.11 -5.41 0.22
C PHE A 71 -13.91 -4.71 -1.13
N GLU A 72 -14.94 -3.97 -1.54
CA GLU A 72 -14.84 -2.93 -2.56
C GLU A 72 -15.22 -1.60 -1.92
N PHE A 73 -14.24 -0.71 -1.79
CA PHE A 73 -14.39 0.66 -1.30
C PHE A 73 -14.68 1.63 -2.44
N TYR A 74 -15.27 2.77 -2.08
CA TYR A 74 -15.65 3.84 -3.00
C TYR A 74 -14.93 5.16 -2.66
N PRO A 75 -13.60 5.17 -2.72
CA PRO A 75 -12.80 6.34 -2.38
C PRO A 75 -13.02 7.45 -3.40
N LYS A 76 -12.83 8.70 -2.98
CA LYS A 76 -12.96 9.88 -3.86
C LYS A 76 -11.59 10.50 -4.09
N TYR A 77 -10.88 10.00 -5.08
CA TYR A 77 -9.62 10.58 -5.59
C TYR A 77 -9.47 10.31 -7.08
N ASP A 78 -8.57 11.04 -7.73
CA ASP A 78 -8.17 10.77 -9.10
C ASP A 78 -7.02 9.75 -9.10
N ALA A 79 -7.35 8.51 -9.48
CA ALA A 79 -6.37 7.42 -9.50
C ALA A 79 -5.28 7.63 -10.55
N ALA A 80 -5.59 8.25 -11.68
CA ALA A 80 -4.60 8.52 -12.73
C ALA A 80 -3.63 9.61 -12.28
N ALA A 81 -4.13 10.65 -11.60
CA ALA A 81 -3.27 11.68 -11.03
C ALA A 81 -2.36 11.12 -9.92
N LEU A 82 -2.90 10.25 -9.05
CA LEU A 82 -2.10 9.59 -8.02
C LEU A 82 -0.99 8.73 -8.62
N GLU A 83 -1.33 7.90 -9.62
CA GLU A 83 -0.36 7.05 -10.32
C GLU A 83 0.70 7.90 -11.03
N GLN A 84 0.31 9.03 -11.63
CA GLN A 84 1.25 9.98 -12.22
C GLN A 84 2.22 10.54 -11.17
N SER A 85 1.73 11.03 -10.04
CA SER A 85 2.58 11.52 -8.94
C SER A 85 3.52 10.44 -8.41
N PHE A 86 3.03 9.22 -8.26
CA PHE A 86 3.85 8.10 -7.81
C PHE A 86 4.95 7.79 -8.84
N ASN A 87 4.60 7.68 -10.12
CA ASN A 87 5.55 7.36 -11.19
C ASN A 87 6.53 8.49 -11.50
N SER A 88 6.23 9.74 -11.15
CA SER A 88 7.20 10.85 -11.18
C SER A 88 8.02 10.96 -9.88
N ALA A 89 7.85 10.02 -8.95
CA ALA A 89 8.44 10.03 -7.62
C ALA A 89 8.17 11.34 -6.85
N ASP A 90 7.00 11.95 -7.08
CA ASP A 90 6.47 13.05 -6.27
C ASP A 90 5.78 12.47 -5.03
N TYR A 91 6.61 11.95 -4.12
CA TYR A 91 6.15 11.25 -2.93
C TYR A 91 5.37 12.16 -1.97
N ASP A 92 5.67 13.47 -1.95
CA ASP A 92 4.89 14.43 -1.17
C ASP A 92 3.45 14.54 -1.67
N ALA A 93 3.23 14.61 -2.99
CA ALA A 93 1.89 14.63 -3.57
C ALA A 93 1.12 13.31 -3.35
N VAL A 94 1.82 12.16 -3.40
CA VAL A 94 1.25 10.85 -3.08
C VAL A 94 0.74 10.84 -1.64
N LEU A 95 1.58 11.25 -0.68
CA LEU A 95 1.21 11.25 0.74
C LEU A 95 0.10 12.27 1.05
N ALA A 96 0.16 13.46 0.47
CA ALA A 96 -0.88 14.48 0.63
C ALA A 96 -2.26 13.99 0.16
N THR A 97 -2.29 13.10 -0.84
CA THR A 97 -3.52 12.48 -1.35
C THR A 97 -3.97 11.31 -0.45
N LEU A 98 -3.04 10.42 -0.09
CA LEU A 98 -3.37 9.15 0.52
C LEU A 98 -3.50 9.18 2.04
N GLU A 99 -2.71 9.98 2.76
CA GLU A 99 -2.77 10.05 4.23
C GLU A 99 -4.19 10.31 4.77
N PRO A 100 -4.90 11.39 4.36
CA PRO A 100 -6.24 11.65 4.87
C PRO A 100 -7.25 10.59 4.42
N LEU A 101 -7.07 10.07 3.21
CA LEU A 101 -7.97 9.06 2.62
C LEU A 101 -7.87 7.72 3.36
N MET A 102 -6.65 7.31 3.72
CA MET A 102 -6.38 5.99 4.28
C MET A 102 -6.84 5.83 5.73
N LEU A 103 -7.16 6.91 6.44
CA LEU A 103 -7.70 6.83 7.81
C LEU A 103 -8.94 5.92 7.89
N ASP A 104 -9.79 5.95 6.88
CA ASP A 104 -11.04 5.17 6.84
C ASP A 104 -10.85 3.74 6.34
N TYR A 105 -9.73 3.42 5.68
CA TYR A 105 -9.51 2.16 4.97
C TYR A 105 -8.38 1.31 5.54
N ALA A 106 -7.32 1.92 6.08
CA ALA A 106 -6.14 1.25 6.62
C ALA A 106 -6.46 0.13 7.63
N PRO A 107 -7.48 0.26 8.52
CA PRO A 107 -7.84 -0.83 9.44
C PRO A 107 -8.26 -2.14 8.75
N TYR A 108 -8.57 -2.12 7.46
CA TYR A 108 -9.12 -3.26 6.72
C TYR A 108 -8.12 -3.90 5.73
N MET A 109 -6.83 -3.52 5.76
CA MET A 109 -5.81 -4.02 4.82
C MET A 109 -5.50 -5.51 4.96
N THR A 110 -5.88 -6.12 6.07
CA THR A 110 -5.76 -7.58 6.29
C THR A 110 -6.73 -8.39 5.41
N VAL A 111 -7.84 -7.78 4.98
CA VAL A 111 -8.81 -8.37 4.06
C VAL A 111 -8.57 -7.82 2.66
N SER A 112 -8.58 -8.68 1.64
CA SER A 112 -8.42 -8.26 0.24
C SER A 112 -9.35 -7.10 -0.12
N ASN A 113 -8.82 -6.03 -0.69
CA ASN A 113 -9.60 -4.86 -1.08
C ASN A 113 -8.92 -4.02 -2.17
N ASN A 114 -9.69 -3.15 -2.82
CA ASN A 114 -9.23 -2.30 -3.93
C ASN A 114 -8.36 -1.10 -3.52
N MET A 115 -8.05 -0.93 -2.23
CA MET A 115 -7.16 0.13 -1.73
C MET A 115 -5.76 -0.40 -1.35
N GLN A 116 -5.51 -1.71 -1.40
CA GLN A 116 -4.21 -2.29 -1.00
C GLN A 116 -3.04 -1.84 -1.88
N ASP A 117 -3.24 -1.70 -3.19
CA ASP A 117 -2.18 -1.20 -4.08
C ASP A 117 -1.84 0.28 -3.78
N ALA A 118 -2.85 1.12 -3.56
CA ALA A 118 -2.63 2.51 -3.13
C ALA A 118 -1.94 2.57 -1.74
N TYR A 119 -2.29 1.65 -0.84
CA TYR A 119 -1.63 1.54 0.46
C TYR A 119 -0.14 1.14 0.33
N CYS A 120 0.20 0.30 -0.65
CA CYS A 120 1.60 0.01 -0.99
C CYS A 120 2.32 1.26 -1.53
N MET A 121 1.69 2.04 -2.41
CA MET A 121 2.27 3.32 -2.89
C MET A 121 2.57 4.28 -1.73
N MET A 122 1.65 4.38 -0.75
CA MET A 122 1.86 5.19 0.46
C MET A 122 3.04 4.68 1.30
N MET A 123 3.14 3.37 1.50
CA MET A 123 4.26 2.76 2.22
C MET A 123 5.60 3.02 1.52
N GLU A 124 5.65 2.89 0.19
CA GLU A 124 6.85 3.19 -0.59
C GLU A 124 7.23 4.67 -0.53
N ALA A 125 6.25 5.58 -0.56
CA ALA A 125 6.48 7.01 -0.39
C ALA A 125 7.08 7.34 0.99
N TYR A 126 6.57 6.74 2.08
CA TYR A 126 7.19 6.88 3.41
C TYR A 126 8.62 6.36 3.45
N ARG A 127 8.87 5.21 2.82
CA ARG A 127 10.22 4.63 2.74
C ARG A 127 11.18 5.55 2.00
N ALA A 128 10.76 6.13 0.88
CA ALA A 128 11.58 7.08 0.12
C ALA A 128 11.91 8.35 0.90
N GLN A 129 11.06 8.75 1.84
CA GLN A 129 11.30 9.87 2.76
C GLN A 129 12.05 9.48 4.04
N GLY A 130 12.33 8.19 4.26
CA GLY A 130 12.97 7.69 5.46
C GLY A 130 12.08 7.64 6.71
N ASP A 131 10.76 7.77 6.57
CA ASP A 131 9.81 7.64 7.70
C ASP A 131 9.53 6.16 7.99
N PHE A 132 10.53 5.46 8.53
CA PHE A 132 10.45 4.02 8.79
C PHE A 132 9.43 3.66 9.88
N ALA A 133 9.05 4.60 10.74
CA ALA A 133 7.98 4.39 11.70
C ALA A 133 6.64 4.18 10.99
N LYS A 134 6.32 5.02 10.00
CA LYS A 134 5.11 4.84 9.19
C LYS A 134 5.20 3.66 8.22
N VAL A 135 6.40 3.36 7.71
CA VAL A 135 6.63 2.12 6.91
C VAL A 135 6.22 0.89 7.71
N ARG A 136 6.65 0.77 8.98
CA ARG A 136 6.30 -0.37 9.84
C ARG A 136 4.81 -0.52 10.04
N VAL A 137 4.10 0.57 10.32
CA VAL A 137 2.63 0.54 10.48
C VAL A 137 1.96 -0.03 9.22
N CYS A 138 2.39 0.40 8.03
CA CYS A 138 1.84 -0.11 6.79
C CYS A 138 2.22 -1.57 6.53
N ALA A 139 3.50 -1.89 6.76
CA ALA A 139 4.07 -3.21 6.54
C ALA A 139 3.42 -4.28 7.43
N GLU A 140 3.17 -3.97 8.71
CA GLU A 140 2.48 -4.86 9.65
C GLU A 140 1.06 -5.18 9.20
N ALA A 141 0.31 -4.18 8.71
CA ALA A 141 -1.04 -4.38 8.21
C ALA A 141 -1.05 -5.25 6.93
N LEU A 142 -0.08 -5.04 6.03
CA LEU A 142 0.04 -5.81 4.79
C LEU A 142 0.56 -7.23 5.00
N ALA A 143 1.46 -7.45 5.96
CA ALA A 143 1.97 -8.77 6.33
C ALA A 143 0.86 -9.71 6.84
N GLN A 144 -0.24 -9.14 7.34
CA GLN A 144 -1.43 -9.87 7.77
C GLN A 144 -2.52 -9.96 6.69
N SER A 145 -2.21 -9.56 5.45
CA SER A 145 -3.14 -9.62 4.32
C SER A 145 -3.48 -11.04 3.90
N SER A 146 -4.68 -11.24 3.37
CA SER A 146 -5.06 -12.48 2.70
C SER A 146 -4.40 -12.68 1.32
N GLY A 147 -3.74 -11.64 0.77
CA GLY A 147 -3.12 -11.67 -0.56
C GLY A 147 -1.61 -11.93 -0.51
N PRO A 148 -1.07 -13.00 -1.13
CA PRO A 148 0.36 -13.35 -1.04
C PRO A 148 1.32 -12.23 -1.45
N LYS A 149 1.00 -11.48 -2.52
CA LYS A 149 1.75 -10.29 -2.95
C LYS A 149 1.93 -9.29 -1.80
N PHE A 150 0.85 -8.98 -1.10
CA PHE A 150 0.83 -7.97 -0.05
C PHE A 150 1.53 -8.45 1.21
N VAL A 151 1.40 -9.74 1.55
CA VAL A 151 2.16 -10.37 2.63
C VAL A 151 3.65 -10.22 2.38
N MET A 152 4.13 -10.62 1.19
CA MET A 152 5.52 -10.47 0.79
C MET A 152 5.98 -9.01 0.88
N LEU A 153 5.21 -8.07 0.35
CA LEU A 153 5.56 -6.64 0.41
C LEU A 153 5.64 -6.10 1.84
N GLY A 154 4.73 -6.55 2.72
CA GLY A 154 4.78 -6.24 4.15
C GLY A 154 6.03 -6.81 4.82
N GLN A 155 6.36 -8.07 4.58
CA GLN A 155 7.57 -8.70 5.12
C GLN A 155 8.85 -7.99 4.65
N VAL A 156 8.95 -7.71 3.34
CA VAL A 156 10.12 -7.00 2.79
C VAL A 156 10.26 -5.61 3.37
N ASN A 157 9.19 -4.83 3.48
CA ASN A 157 9.29 -3.48 4.04
C ASN A 157 9.54 -3.48 5.55
N THR A 158 9.10 -4.52 6.26
CA THR A 158 9.50 -4.77 7.66
C THR A 158 11.02 -4.99 7.75
N ALA A 159 11.58 -5.81 6.87
CA ALA A 159 13.01 -6.05 6.82
C ALA A 159 13.81 -4.80 6.42
N LEU A 160 13.35 -4.01 5.44
CA LEU A 160 13.98 -2.75 5.07
C LEU A 160 13.98 -1.74 6.23
N ALA A 161 12.91 -1.68 7.02
CA ALA A 161 12.87 -0.86 8.23
C ALA A 161 13.81 -1.38 9.32
N ALA A 162 14.03 -2.70 9.43
CA ALA A 162 15.02 -3.29 10.33
C ALA A 162 16.47 -2.98 9.88
N ILE A 163 16.75 -2.98 8.57
CA ILE A 163 18.03 -2.56 7.99
C ILE A 163 18.34 -1.11 8.39
N ALA A 164 17.37 -0.21 8.28
CA ALA A 164 17.54 1.20 8.65
C ALA A 164 17.88 1.39 10.15
N GLU A 165 17.45 0.48 11.01
CA GLU A 165 17.74 0.47 12.45
C GLU A 165 19.01 -0.32 12.81
N GLY A 166 19.64 -1.00 11.83
CA GLY A 166 20.79 -1.86 12.05
C GLY A 166 20.45 -3.21 12.73
N ASP A 167 19.18 -3.61 12.77
CA ASP A 167 18.76 -4.91 13.29
C ASP A 167 18.89 -6.01 12.22
N PHE A 168 20.13 -6.35 11.88
CA PHE A 168 20.42 -7.36 10.86
C PHE A 168 20.01 -8.77 11.29
N LYS A 169 19.81 -9.02 12.59
CA LYS A 169 19.31 -10.32 13.05
C LYS A 169 17.86 -10.50 12.64
N ALA A 170 17.02 -9.48 12.82
CA ALA A 170 15.64 -9.51 12.34
C ALA A 170 15.56 -9.65 10.82
N VAL A 171 16.47 -9.00 10.08
CA VAL A 171 16.55 -9.11 8.62
C VAL A 171 16.77 -10.55 8.17
N GLU A 172 17.76 -11.25 8.73
CA GLU A 172 18.03 -12.64 8.37
C GLU A 172 16.84 -13.56 8.66
N SER A 173 16.18 -13.40 9.81
CA SER A 173 14.97 -14.16 10.12
C SER A 173 13.83 -13.90 9.12
N LEU A 174 13.59 -12.64 8.75
CA LEU A 174 12.56 -12.30 7.77
C LEU A 174 12.89 -12.81 6.36
N ARG A 175 14.17 -12.82 5.98
CA ARG A 175 14.63 -13.34 4.69
C ARG A 175 14.36 -14.83 4.51
N GLU A 176 14.45 -15.60 5.59
CA GLU A 176 14.13 -17.05 5.58
C GLU A 176 12.63 -17.32 5.40
N GLU A 177 11.77 -16.36 5.74
CA GLU A 177 10.31 -16.48 5.64
C GLU A 177 9.76 -16.00 4.28
N ILE A 178 10.54 -15.27 3.50
CA ILE A 178 10.11 -14.71 2.21
C ILE A 178 10.25 -15.77 1.11
N GLU A 179 9.14 -16.12 0.49
CA GLU A 179 9.10 -17.14 -0.59
C GLU A 179 9.80 -16.68 -1.88
N SER A 180 9.85 -15.37 -2.16
CA SER A 180 10.50 -14.84 -3.35
C SER A 180 12.02 -14.76 -3.16
N GLU A 181 12.75 -15.59 -3.91
CA GLU A 181 14.21 -15.60 -3.89
C GLU A 181 14.80 -14.25 -4.29
N ALA A 182 14.27 -13.62 -5.34
CA ALA A 182 14.69 -12.28 -5.76
C ALA A 182 14.48 -11.22 -4.67
N ALA A 183 13.35 -11.28 -3.94
CA ALA A 183 13.10 -10.40 -2.80
C ALA A 183 14.09 -10.65 -1.65
N SER A 184 14.38 -11.92 -1.35
CA SER A 184 15.31 -12.32 -0.30
C SER A 184 16.74 -11.88 -0.62
N LEU A 185 17.18 -12.02 -1.87
CA LEU A 185 18.48 -11.53 -2.36
C LEU A 185 18.53 -10.00 -2.36
N TYR A 186 17.44 -9.31 -2.73
CA TYR A 186 17.38 -7.85 -2.67
C TYR A 186 17.57 -7.34 -1.22
N LEU A 187 16.94 -7.99 -0.25
CA LEU A 187 17.14 -7.70 1.17
C LEU A 187 18.56 -7.99 1.62
N GLN A 188 19.17 -9.08 1.14
CA GLN A 188 20.57 -9.40 1.42
C GLN A 188 21.49 -8.29 0.94
N ALA A 189 21.37 -7.89 -0.32
CA ALA A 189 22.19 -6.82 -0.90
C ALA A 189 22.00 -5.49 -0.15
N SER A 190 20.75 -5.19 0.24
CA SER A 190 20.43 -4.00 1.04
C SER A 190 21.09 -4.03 2.42
N ALA A 191 21.10 -5.19 3.08
CA ALA A 191 21.75 -5.37 4.38
C ALA A 191 23.28 -5.29 4.28
N GLU A 192 23.88 -5.95 3.28
CA GLU A 192 25.32 -5.91 2.99
C GLU A 192 25.80 -4.47 2.72
N ARG A 193 25.01 -3.70 1.96
CA ARG A 193 25.25 -2.28 1.75
C ARG A 193 25.25 -1.51 3.07
N ALA A 194 24.21 -1.67 3.88
CA ALA A 194 24.06 -0.97 5.16
C ALA A 194 25.17 -1.35 6.16
N GLN A 195 25.75 -2.55 6.04
CA GLN A 195 26.92 -3.00 6.81
C GLN A 195 28.26 -2.47 6.26
N GLY A 196 28.24 -1.60 5.25
CA GLY A 196 29.45 -1.05 4.64
C GLY A 196 30.21 -2.04 3.75
N GLN A 197 29.51 -3.02 3.18
CA GLN A 197 30.09 -4.05 2.30
C GLN A 197 29.58 -3.90 0.85
N PRO A 198 29.77 -2.75 0.18
CA PRO A 198 29.14 -2.48 -1.12
C PRO A 198 29.63 -3.41 -2.25
N LYS A 199 30.84 -3.97 -2.13
CA LYS A 199 31.35 -4.97 -3.08
C LYS A 199 30.61 -6.29 -2.98
N VAL A 200 30.26 -6.72 -1.78
CA VAL A 200 29.50 -7.95 -1.54
C VAL A 200 28.07 -7.74 -2.00
N ALA A 201 27.46 -6.61 -1.61
CA ALA A 201 26.14 -6.19 -2.10
C ALA A 201 26.04 -6.18 -3.62
N MET A 202 27.07 -5.70 -4.33
CA MET A 202 27.09 -5.71 -5.79
C MET A 202 27.12 -7.14 -6.36
N GLN A 203 27.83 -8.09 -5.72
CA GLN A 203 27.83 -9.49 -6.15
C GLN A 203 26.43 -10.09 -6.02
N THR A 204 25.74 -9.82 -4.92
CA THR A 204 24.36 -10.25 -4.68
C THR A 204 23.39 -9.63 -5.69
N VAL A 205 23.55 -8.36 -6.04
CA VAL A 205 22.72 -7.72 -7.09
C VAL A 205 22.96 -8.36 -8.47
N VAL A 206 24.21 -8.72 -8.80
CA VAL A 206 24.52 -9.43 -10.05
C VAL A 206 23.83 -10.79 -10.08
N GLU A 207 23.73 -11.50 -8.96
CA GLU A 207 22.99 -12.76 -8.85
C GLU A 207 21.50 -12.56 -9.15
N ILE A 208 20.87 -11.51 -8.61
CA ILE A 208 19.47 -11.15 -8.94
C ILE A 208 19.31 -10.94 -10.45
N ILE A 209 20.19 -10.15 -11.06
CA ILE A 209 20.11 -9.81 -12.48
C ILE A 209 20.34 -11.06 -13.36
N ALA A 210 21.24 -11.96 -12.96
CA ALA A 210 21.59 -13.15 -13.72
C ALA A 210 20.49 -14.23 -13.66
N GLU A 211 19.97 -14.50 -12.45
CA GLU A 211 19.10 -15.65 -12.20
C GLU A 211 17.61 -15.28 -12.15
N HIS A 212 17.29 -14.01 -11.92
CA HIS A 212 15.91 -13.52 -11.73
C HIS A 212 15.54 -12.37 -12.69
N ALA A 213 16.12 -12.36 -13.90
CA ALA A 213 15.94 -11.27 -14.86
C ALA A 213 14.47 -10.99 -15.30
N ASN A 214 13.58 -11.97 -15.10
CA ASN A 214 12.16 -11.86 -15.44
C ASN A 214 11.28 -11.44 -14.24
N ASP A 215 11.87 -11.21 -13.06
CA ASP A 215 11.15 -10.74 -11.89
C ASP A 215 10.82 -9.24 -12.04
N VAL A 216 9.60 -8.95 -12.49
CA VAL A 216 9.13 -7.58 -12.75
C VAL A 216 9.04 -6.71 -11.50
N GLN A 217 9.05 -7.31 -10.30
CA GLN A 217 8.93 -6.59 -9.04
C GLN A 217 10.31 -6.15 -8.53
N TRP A 218 11.32 -7.01 -8.64
CA TRP A 218 12.63 -6.79 -8.01
C TRP A 218 13.75 -6.39 -8.98
N MET A 219 13.56 -6.54 -10.29
CA MET A 219 14.61 -6.20 -11.25
C MET A 219 14.95 -4.70 -11.25
N ALA A 220 13.96 -3.83 -11.43
CA ALA A 220 14.20 -2.39 -11.48
C ALA A 220 14.80 -1.83 -10.16
N PRO A 221 14.28 -2.17 -8.96
CA PRO A 221 14.92 -1.78 -7.70
C PRO A 221 16.36 -2.27 -7.56
N SER A 222 16.66 -3.50 -8.02
CA SER A 222 18.02 -4.07 -7.93
C SER A 222 19.01 -3.35 -8.85
N GLU A 223 18.60 -3.00 -10.07
CA GLU A 223 19.45 -2.20 -10.96
C GLU A 223 19.67 -0.78 -10.45
N LEU A 224 18.66 -0.15 -9.82
CA LEU A 224 18.85 1.13 -9.14
C LEU A 224 19.84 1.00 -7.97
N LEU A 225 19.72 -0.05 -7.16
CA LEU A 225 20.65 -0.35 -6.08
C LEU A 225 22.09 -0.51 -6.60
N SER A 226 22.29 -1.06 -7.81
CA SER A 226 23.62 -1.11 -8.43
C SER A 226 24.22 0.29 -8.62
N ALA A 227 23.44 1.27 -9.08
CA ALA A 227 23.91 2.64 -9.26
C ALA A 227 24.34 3.26 -7.93
N GLU A 228 23.58 3.02 -6.86
CA GLU A 228 23.88 3.50 -5.51
C GLU A 228 25.14 2.84 -4.94
N LEU A 229 25.30 1.53 -5.14
CA LEU A 229 26.49 0.79 -4.72
C LEU A 229 27.77 1.26 -5.43
N TYR A 230 27.67 1.66 -6.71
CA TYR A 230 28.80 2.29 -7.39
C TYR A 230 29.22 3.60 -6.71
N LEU A 231 28.28 4.39 -6.18
CA LEU A 231 28.62 5.58 -5.39
C LEU A 231 29.30 5.23 -4.07
N ASP A 232 28.80 4.22 -3.37
CA ASP A 232 29.40 3.73 -2.12
C ASP A 232 30.84 3.23 -2.34
N MET A 233 31.19 2.82 -3.57
CA MET A 233 32.54 2.43 -3.99
C MET A 233 33.36 3.56 -4.64
N ALA A 234 32.87 4.79 -4.65
CA ALA A 234 33.47 5.96 -5.31
C ALA A 234 33.68 5.79 -6.84
N MET A 235 32.81 5.04 -7.50
CA MET A 235 32.80 4.77 -8.94
C MET A 235 31.75 5.64 -9.66
N THR A 236 31.87 6.96 -9.56
CA THR A 236 30.87 7.92 -10.05
C THR A 236 30.48 7.73 -11.52
N ASN A 237 31.43 7.47 -12.41
CA ASN A 237 31.14 7.27 -13.84
C ASN A 237 30.25 6.04 -14.09
N SER A 238 30.47 4.96 -13.34
CA SER A 238 29.63 3.76 -13.40
C SER A 238 28.23 4.06 -12.86
N ALA A 239 28.13 4.75 -11.72
CA ALA A 239 26.86 5.16 -11.14
C ALA A 239 26.03 6.01 -12.11
N VAL A 240 26.63 7.02 -12.76
CA VAL A 240 25.96 7.86 -13.77
C VAL A 240 25.44 7.02 -14.94
N SER A 241 26.28 6.13 -15.47
CA SER A 241 25.89 5.28 -16.60
C SER A 241 24.75 4.34 -16.25
N THR A 242 24.80 3.71 -15.06
CA THR A 242 23.77 2.79 -14.59
C THR A 242 22.46 3.53 -14.28
N ALA A 243 22.51 4.68 -13.59
CA ALA A 243 21.31 5.49 -13.33
C ALA A 243 20.62 5.92 -14.64
N ARG A 244 21.40 6.31 -15.66
CA ARG A 244 20.87 6.62 -17.00
C ARG A 244 20.21 5.40 -17.66
N GLN A 245 20.80 4.22 -17.52
CA GLN A 245 20.24 2.99 -18.07
C GLN A 245 18.89 2.67 -17.40
N VAL A 246 18.83 2.70 -16.07
CA VAL A 246 17.63 2.42 -15.29
C VAL A 246 16.49 3.38 -15.67
N LYS A 247 16.74 4.69 -15.73
CA LYS A 247 15.68 5.65 -16.12
C LYS A 247 15.12 5.41 -17.53
N ASN A 248 15.95 4.88 -18.43
CA ASN A 248 15.57 4.66 -19.83
C ASN A 248 14.85 3.31 -20.03
N ILE A 249 15.30 2.25 -19.35
CA ILE A 249 14.70 0.91 -19.47
C ILE A 249 13.33 0.88 -18.78
N TYR A 250 13.21 1.47 -17.59
CA TYR A 250 12.02 1.39 -16.75
C TYR A 250 11.13 2.64 -16.84
N GLY A 251 11.19 3.35 -17.98
CA GLY A 251 10.47 4.61 -18.18
C GLY A 251 8.99 4.52 -17.81
N GLY A 252 8.50 5.54 -17.10
CA GLY A 252 7.12 5.57 -16.59
C GLY A 252 6.90 4.90 -15.24
N SER A 253 7.97 4.48 -14.55
CA SER A 253 7.93 3.98 -13.16
C SER A 253 8.56 4.97 -12.17
N ASN A 254 8.16 4.85 -10.90
CA ASN A 254 8.78 5.58 -9.79
C ASN A 254 10.29 5.30 -9.68
N ILE A 255 10.72 4.06 -9.96
CA ILE A 255 12.13 3.67 -9.99
C ILE A 255 12.90 4.42 -11.08
N ALA A 256 12.32 4.59 -12.27
CA ALA A 256 12.95 5.39 -13.31
C ALA A 256 13.03 6.87 -12.94
N ALA A 257 12.02 7.41 -12.25
CA ALA A 257 12.06 8.78 -11.75
C ALA A 257 13.14 8.98 -10.68
N ASP A 258 13.28 8.06 -9.74
CA ASP A 258 14.35 8.09 -8.73
C ASP A 258 15.74 7.92 -9.36
N ALA A 259 15.88 7.04 -10.35
CA ALA A 259 17.10 6.91 -11.15
C ALA A 259 17.43 8.20 -11.91
N ASN A 260 16.42 8.92 -12.43
CA ASN A 260 16.63 10.21 -13.09
C ASN A 260 17.08 11.30 -12.10
N LYS A 261 16.49 11.35 -10.89
CA LYS A 261 16.94 12.26 -9.82
C LYS A 261 18.41 11.97 -9.47
N LEU A 262 18.78 10.71 -9.32
CA LEU A 262 20.16 10.29 -9.07
C LEU A 262 21.09 10.71 -10.21
N TYR A 263 20.71 10.44 -11.46
CA TYR A 263 21.47 10.82 -12.65
C TYR A 263 21.75 12.33 -12.71
N ILE A 264 20.73 13.16 -12.46
CA ILE A 264 20.87 14.63 -12.41
C ILE A 264 21.78 15.05 -11.25
N ALA A 265 21.60 14.48 -10.06
CA ALA A 265 22.42 14.78 -8.89
C ALA A 265 23.92 14.49 -9.10
N LEU A 266 24.23 13.54 -9.99
CA LEU A 266 25.59 13.18 -10.38
C LEU A 266 26.14 13.98 -11.58
N GLY A 267 25.41 15.02 -12.03
CA GLY A 267 25.84 15.92 -13.12
C GLY A 267 25.35 15.51 -14.51
N GLY A 268 24.38 14.59 -14.60
CA GLY A 268 23.67 14.30 -15.85
C GLY A 268 22.79 15.47 -16.31
N GLU A 269 22.68 15.65 -17.63
CA GLU A 269 21.81 16.69 -18.21
C GLU A 269 20.33 16.30 -18.09
N SER A 270 19.48 17.26 -17.70
CA SER A 270 18.02 17.08 -17.78
C SER A 270 17.60 17.09 -19.26
N GLU A 271 17.02 15.99 -19.73
CA GLU A 271 16.38 15.91 -21.05
C GLU A 271 14.99 16.53 -21.04
#